data_AF-A0A2X3HZS4-F1
#
_entry.id   AF-A0A2X3HZS4-F1
#
_cell.length_a   1.000
_cell.length_b   1.000
_cell.length_c   1.000
_cell.angle_alpha   90.00
_cell.angle_beta   90.00
_cell.angle_gamma   90.00
#
_symmetry.space_group_name_H-M   'P 1'
#
loop_
_entity.id
_entity.type
_entity.pdbx_description
1 polymer ?
#
loop_
_entity_poly.entity_id
_entity_poly.type
_entity_poly.pdbx_seq_one_letter_code
_entity_poly.pdbx_strand_id
1 'polypeptide(L)'
;MNFKSKILGATLLAAVSVGSITNVAYASDYVHQNGTVYVTNWDNYSYNSCHTRGITLKDEYGNNPTFAQNSDYDWVSNVVTVRGYGCFPFRFYPYNDRVKVYDFDTRKEIKDGYLVGGQRIYIVSKDDPTYIILNI
;
A
#
# COMPACT_ATOMS: atom_id res chain seq x y z
N MET A 1 14.77 -49.57 7.62
CA MET A 1 15.40 -48.25 7.80
C MET A 1 14.70 -47.26 6.88
N ASN A 2 14.24 -46.14 7.44
CA ASN A 2 13.63 -45.00 6.75
C ASN A 2 14.59 -44.37 5.74
N PHE A 3 14.10 -43.84 4.62
CA PHE A 3 14.00 -42.39 4.39
C PHE A 3 13.16 -42.11 3.12
N LYS A 4 12.04 -41.41 3.32
CA LYS A 4 11.22 -40.80 2.25
C LYS A 4 11.92 -39.51 1.82
N SER A 5 12.07 -39.30 0.51
CA SER A 5 12.41 -37.98 -0.04
C SER A 5 11.53 -37.72 -1.25
N LYS A 6 10.42 -37.00 -1.02
CA LYS A 6 9.62 -36.37 -2.06
C LYS A 6 10.38 -35.13 -2.53
N ILE A 7 10.92 -35.16 -3.74
CA ILE A 7 11.40 -33.95 -4.41
C ILE A 7 10.19 -33.37 -5.13
N LEU A 8 9.52 -32.41 -4.49
CA LEU A 8 8.54 -31.56 -5.15
C LEU A 8 9.33 -30.55 -5.99
N GLY A 9 9.46 -30.83 -7.29
CA GLY A 9 10.01 -29.87 -8.25
C GLY A 9 9.11 -28.63 -8.28
N ALA A 10 9.71 -27.47 -8.00
CA ALA A 10 9.05 -26.18 -8.11
C ALA A 10 8.79 -25.88 -9.59
N THR A 11 7.52 -25.89 -9.99
CA THR A 11 7.10 -25.43 -11.32
C THR A 11 7.22 -23.91 -11.36
N LEU A 12 8.17 -23.42 -12.15
CA LEU A 12 8.32 -22.00 -12.47
C LEU A 12 7.19 -21.59 -13.42
N LEU A 13 6.16 -20.92 -12.91
CA LEU A 13 5.12 -20.31 -13.74
C LEU A 13 5.59 -18.91 -14.16
N ALA A 14 6.30 -18.85 -15.28
CA ALA A 14 6.41 -17.64 -16.07
C ALA A 14 5.14 -17.52 -16.93
N ALA A 15 4.32 -16.50 -16.67
CA ALA A 15 3.28 -16.08 -17.59
C ALA A 15 3.39 -14.56 -17.74
N VAL A 16 3.83 -14.14 -18.93
CA VAL A 16 3.79 -12.74 -19.38
C VAL A 16 2.90 -12.71 -20.62
N SER A 17 2.22 -11.57 -20.80
CA SER A 17 1.71 -11.01 -22.07
C SER A 17 0.22 -11.38 -22.37
N VAL A 18 -0.69 -10.53 -22.90
CA VAL A 18 -0.73 -9.15 -23.45
C VAL A 18 -2.19 -8.64 -23.41
N GLY A 19 -2.42 -7.33 -23.25
CA GLY A 19 -3.63 -6.61 -23.71
C GLY A 19 -4.32 -5.82 -22.60
N SER A 20 -4.55 -4.50 -22.66
CA SER A 20 -4.55 -3.53 -23.75
C SER A 20 -4.14 -2.16 -23.19
N ILE A 21 -3.33 -1.42 -23.94
CA ILE A 21 -3.03 -0.01 -23.70
C ILE A 21 -4.21 0.85 -24.14
N THR A 22 -4.92 1.43 -23.18
CA THR A 22 -5.69 2.67 -23.37
C THR A 22 -5.45 3.56 -22.16
N ASN A 23 -4.79 4.71 -22.39
CA ASN A 23 -4.47 5.72 -21.38
C ASN A 23 -5.68 6.10 -20.52
N VAL A 24 -5.56 5.93 -19.20
CA VAL A 24 -6.26 6.76 -18.20
C VAL A 24 -5.29 7.05 -17.05
N ALA A 25 -5.26 8.31 -16.64
CA ALA A 25 -4.39 8.86 -15.61
C ALA A 25 -4.38 8.03 -14.31
N TYR A 26 -3.20 7.89 -13.70
CA TYR A 26 -2.90 7.43 -12.34
C TYR A 26 -4.10 6.86 -11.56
N ALA A 27 -4.25 5.54 -11.57
CA ALA A 27 -5.23 4.82 -10.76
C ALA A 27 -4.63 3.47 -10.35
N SER A 28 -4.81 3.09 -9.10
CA SER A 28 -4.40 1.81 -8.55
C SER A 28 -5.01 0.60 -9.28
N ASP A 29 -4.26 -0.49 -9.41
CA ASP A 29 -4.64 -1.69 -10.19
C ASP A 29 -5.00 -2.89 -9.30
N TYR A 30 -6.05 -3.64 -9.66
CA TYR A 30 -6.38 -4.90 -8.99
C TYR A 30 -5.59 -6.07 -9.54
N VAL A 31 -5.04 -6.89 -8.64
CA VAL A 31 -4.37 -8.16 -8.97
C VAL A 31 -4.94 -9.26 -8.09
N HIS A 32 -5.28 -10.40 -8.69
CA HIS A 32 -5.68 -11.60 -7.97
C HIS A 32 -4.54 -12.62 -8.03
N GLN A 33 -3.99 -12.99 -6.87
CA GLN A 33 -2.90 -13.94 -6.80
C GLN A 33 -3.07 -14.87 -5.60
N ASN A 34 -2.99 -16.18 -5.84
CA ASN A 34 -3.08 -17.23 -4.81
C ASN A 34 -4.31 -17.11 -3.89
N GLY A 35 -5.45 -16.66 -4.42
CA GLY A 35 -6.68 -16.48 -3.66
C GLY A 35 -6.75 -15.19 -2.82
N THR A 36 -5.73 -14.32 -2.91
CA THR A 36 -5.70 -12.99 -2.29
C THR A 36 -5.91 -11.91 -3.35
N VAL A 37 -6.70 -10.90 -2.98
CA VAL A 37 -6.90 -9.70 -3.81
C VAL A 37 -5.91 -8.63 -3.37
N TYR A 38 -5.27 -8.00 -4.35
CA TYR A 38 -4.34 -6.91 -4.15
C TYR A 38 -4.80 -5.67 -4.89
N VAL A 39 -4.55 -4.51 -4.30
CA VAL A 39 -4.55 -3.22 -4.99
C VAL A 39 -3.12 -2.72 -5.05
N THR A 40 -2.58 -2.60 -6.26
CA THR A 40 -1.20 -2.21 -6.53
C THR A 40 -1.13 -0.81 -7.14
N ASN A 41 0.07 -0.25 -7.27
CA ASN A 41 0.29 1.07 -7.88
C ASN A 41 -0.49 2.21 -7.23
N TRP A 42 -0.85 2.09 -5.94
CA TRP A 42 -1.66 3.09 -5.25
C TRP A 42 -0.97 4.46 -5.22
N ASP A 43 -1.60 5.47 -5.79
CA ASP A 43 -1.04 6.82 -5.95
C ASP A 43 -2.09 7.91 -5.70
N ASN A 44 -2.98 7.67 -4.74
CA ASN A 44 -4.11 8.54 -4.44
C ASN A 44 -3.71 9.62 -3.42
N TYR A 45 -2.98 10.64 -3.89
CA TYR A 45 -2.57 11.78 -3.07
C TYR A 45 -3.35 13.04 -3.45
N SER A 46 -3.73 13.82 -2.43
CA SER A 46 -4.22 15.19 -2.60
C SER A 46 -3.30 16.12 -1.81
N TYR A 47 -2.57 16.98 -2.52
CA TYR A 47 -1.71 17.97 -1.89
C TYR A 47 -2.42 19.31 -1.83
N ASN A 48 -2.48 19.92 -0.66
CA ASN A 48 -2.83 21.33 -0.55
C ASN A 48 -1.71 22.20 -1.16
N SER A 49 -2.06 23.44 -1.56
CA SER A 49 -1.16 24.33 -2.33
C SER A 49 0.14 24.70 -1.62
N CYS A 50 0.23 24.49 -0.30
CA CYS A 50 1.42 24.76 0.50
C CYS A 50 2.36 23.55 0.63
N HIS A 51 1.90 22.32 0.35
CA HIS A 51 2.68 21.08 0.51
C HIS A 51 2.78 20.28 -0.80
N THR A 52 2.73 20.95 -1.96
CA THR A 52 2.85 20.27 -3.26
C THR A 52 4.14 19.44 -3.32
N ARG A 53 4.01 18.11 -3.42
CA ARG A 53 5.11 17.12 -3.37
C ARG A 53 5.84 17.03 -2.02
N GLY A 54 5.19 17.40 -0.91
CA GLY A 54 5.76 17.38 0.43
C GLY A 54 6.23 15.98 0.85
N ILE A 55 5.40 14.96 0.64
CA ILE A 55 5.74 13.55 0.84
C ILE A 55 5.10 12.61 -0.19
N THR A 56 5.73 11.48 -0.43
CA THR A 56 5.13 10.30 -1.08
C THR A 56 5.37 9.06 -0.22
N LEU A 57 4.60 8.00 -0.39
CA LEU A 57 4.85 6.71 0.26
C LEU A 57 5.46 5.76 -0.74
N LYS A 58 6.58 5.14 -0.37
CA LYS A 58 7.26 4.15 -1.22
C LYS A 58 7.78 2.98 -0.40
N ASP A 59 7.72 1.77 -0.93
CA ASP A 59 8.35 0.61 -0.28
C ASP A 59 9.88 0.69 -0.30
N GLU A 60 10.54 -0.36 0.20
CA GLU A 60 12.01 -0.44 0.24
C GLU A 60 12.66 -0.45 -1.16
N TYR A 61 11.91 -0.87 -2.19
CA TYR A 61 12.36 -0.92 -3.58
C TYR A 61 12.00 0.33 -4.38
N GLY A 62 11.27 1.29 -3.79
CA GLY A 62 10.83 2.50 -4.46
C GLY A 62 9.52 2.37 -5.22
N ASN A 63 8.74 1.30 -4.98
CA ASN A 63 7.42 1.11 -5.58
C ASN A 63 6.33 1.81 -4.77
N ASN A 64 5.19 2.06 -5.42
CA ASN A 64 3.98 2.54 -4.76
C ASN A 64 3.44 1.51 -3.73
N PRO A 65 2.65 1.96 -2.75
CA PRO A 65 1.98 1.06 -1.82
C PRO A 65 1.15 0.00 -2.57
N THR A 66 1.18 -1.21 -2.02
CA THR A 66 0.33 -2.33 -2.40
C THR A 66 -0.48 -2.75 -1.19
N PHE A 67 -1.78 -2.87 -1.36
CA PHE A 67 -2.70 -3.35 -0.34
C PHE A 67 -3.10 -4.79 -0.65
N ALA A 68 -3.14 -5.63 0.38
CA ALA A 68 -3.68 -6.97 0.30
C ALA A 68 -4.90 -7.07 1.21
N GLN A 69 -5.95 -7.76 0.76
CA GLN A 69 -7.11 -8.02 1.60
C GLN A 69 -6.81 -9.19 2.57
N ASN A 70 -7.05 -8.98 3.86
CA ASN A 70 -6.89 -10.01 4.89
C ASN A 70 -8.18 -10.85 5.06
N SER A 71 -8.16 -11.82 5.98
CA SER A 71 -9.31 -12.68 6.28
C SER A 71 -10.52 -11.96 6.88
N ASP A 72 -10.31 -10.78 7.45
CA ASP A 72 -11.34 -9.91 8.03
C ASP A 72 -11.90 -8.92 7.01
N TYR A 73 -11.50 -9.07 5.73
CA TYR A 73 -11.84 -8.18 4.61
C TYR A 73 -11.26 -6.77 4.71
N ASP A 74 -10.37 -6.52 5.66
CA ASP A 74 -9.60 -5.28 5.74
C ASP A 74 -8.47 -5.29 4.70
N TRP A 75 -8.20 -4.11 4.13
CA TRP A 75 -7.08 -3.88 3.23
C TRP A 75 -5.87 -3.42 4.01
N VAL A 76 -4.76 -4.16 3.90
CA VAL A 76 -3.52 -3.87 4.62
C VAL A 76 -2.43 -3.57 3.62
N SER A 77 -1.82 -2.39 3.72
CA SER A 77 -0.67 -2.05 2.88
C SER A 77 0.56 -2.85 3.28
N ASN A 78 1.45 -3.07 2.33
CA ASN A 78 2.85 -3.35 2.63
C ASN A 78 3.46 -2.20 3.43
N VAL A 79 4.64 -2.46 4.02
CA VAL A 79 5.38 -1.42 4.76
C VAL A 79 5.94 -0.42 3.76
N VAL A 80 5.67 0.86 4.01
CA VAL A 80 6.13 1.96 3.15
C VAL A 80 6.84 3.02 3.97
N THR A 81 7.79 3.69 3.34
CA THR A 81 8.55 4.80 3.89
C THR A 81 7.94 6.11 3.42
N VAL A 82 7.77 7.05 4.35
CA VAL A 82 7.42 8.44 4.06
C VAL A 82 8.63 9.13 3.40
N ARG A 83 8.58 9.30 2.09
CA ARG A 83 9.62 9.97 1.29
C ARG A 83 9.32 11.47 1.19
N GLY A 84 10.14 12.28 1.85
CA GLY A 84 10.05 13.74 1.87
C GLY A 84 10.77 14.28 3.11
N TYR A 85 10.87 15.60 3.25
CA TYR A 85 11.53 16.23 4.39
C TYR A 85 10.52 17.05 5.19
N GLY A 86 10.47 16.82 6.50
CA GLY A 86 9.59 17.55 7.42
C GLY A 86 8.50 16.69 8.04
N CYS A 87 7.55 17.37 8.68
CA CYS A 87 6.39 16.80 9.36
C CYS A 87 5.13 17.29 8.67
N PHE A 88 4.31 16.38 8.15
CA PHE A 88 3.15 16.70 7.33
C PHE A 88 1.86 16.26 8.00
N PRO A 89 0.92 17.18 8.28
CA PRO A 89 -0.39 16.76 8.75
C PRO A 89 -1.03 15.92 7.66
N PHE A 90 -1.69 14.83 8.05
CA PHE A 90 -2.32 13.95 7.07
C PHE A 90 -3.74 13.61 7.48
N ARG A 91 -4.60 13.38 6.48
CA ARG A 91 -5.97 12.87 6.66
C ARG A 91 -6.33 11.97 5.50
N PHE A 92 -7.20 10.99 5.75
CA PHE A 92 -7.81 10.21 4.68
C PHE A 92 -9.22 10.70 4.37
N TYR A 93 -9.54 10.81 3.09
CA TYR A 93 -10.88 11.10 2.57
C TYR A 93 -11.41 9.88 1.80
N PRO A 94 -12.73 9.60 1.82
CA PRO A 94 -13.79 10.28 2.56
C PRO A 94 -13.95 9.85 4.03
N TYR A 95 -13.25 8.81 4.48
CA TYR A 95 -13.49 8.19 5.78
C TYR A 95 -12.23 8.21 6.67
N ASN A 96 -12.16 9.19 7.57
CA ASN A 96 -11.08 9.33 8.56
C ASN A 96 -11.06 8.18 9.59
N ASP A 97 -12.22 7.64 9.97
CA ASP A 97 -12.31 6.64 11.04
C ASP A 97 -12.13 5.19 10.56
N ARG A 98 -12.14 4.99 9.23
CA ARG A 98 -12.08 3.68 8.58
C ARG A 98 -10.73 3.36 7.96
N VAL A 99 -9.84 4.34 7.94
CA VAL A 99 -8.43 4.18 7.57
C VAL A 99 -7.57 4.49 8.78
N LYS A 100 -6.72 3.54 9.15
CA LYS A 100 -5.78 3.67 10.25
C LYS A 100 -4.36 3.58 9.75
N VAL A 101 -3.51 4.44 10.27
CA VAL A 101 -2.08 4.42 9.98
C VAL A 101 -1.34 3.98 11.22
N TYR A 102 -0.40 3.08 11.06
CA TYR A 102 0.42 2.56 12.13
C TYR A 102 1.89 2.80 11.83
N ASP A 103 2.60 3.26 12.85
CA ASP A 103 4.06 3.27 12.83
C ASP A 103 4.58 1.83 12.84
N PHE A 104 5.44 1.48 11.89
CA PHE A 104 5.89 0.11 11.70
C PHE A 104 6.79 -0.36 12.84
N ASP A 105 7.65 0.52 13.36
CA ASP A 105 8.66 0.14 14.34
C ASP A 105 8.04 0.02 15.75
N THR A 106 7.12 0.92 16.11
CA THR A 106 6.48 0.97 17.43
C THR A 106 5.13 0.24 17.50
N ARG A 107 4.52 -0.10 16.35
CA ARG A 107 3.18 -0.71 16.24
C ARG A 107 2.04 0.14 16.80
N LYS A 108 2.28 1.44 17.02
CA LYS A 108 1.28 2.37 17.55
C LYS A 108 0.51 3.04 16.41
N GLU A 109 -0.79 3.20 16.61
CA GLU A 109 -1.66 3.96 15.70
C GLU A 109 -1.32 5.45 15.76
N ILE A 110 -1.29 6.09 14.59
CA ILE A 110 -1.06 7.52 14.42
C ILE A 110 -2.42 8.20 14.21
N LYS A 111 -3.05 8.68 15.30
CA LYS A 111 -4.46 9.15 15.29
C LYS A 111 -4.65 10.63 14.95
N ASP A 112 -3.73 11.49 15.38
CA ASP A 112 -3.81 12.96 15.23
C ASP A 112 -2.42 13.52 14.88
N GLY A 113 -1.74 12.83 13.96
CA GLY A 113 -0.29 12.95 13.78
C GLY A 113 0.15 13.66 12.51
N TYR A 114 1.46 13.88 12.49
CA TYR A 114 2.20 14.24 11.29
C TYR A 114 2.87 12.97 10.77
N LEU A 115 2.88 12.78 9.45
CA LEU A 115 3.81 11.85 8.82
C LEU A 115 5.18 12.54 8.75
N VAL A 116 6.19 11.86 9.27
CA VAL A 116 7.56 12.39 9.33
C VAL A 116 8.40 11.76 8.24
N GLY A 117 9.17 12.58 7.52
CA GLY A 117 10.15 12.10 6.54
C GLY A 117 11.05 10.99 7.09
N GLY A 118 11.13 9.87 6.39
CA GLY A 118 11.89 8.68 6.78
C GLY A 118 11.14 7.69 7.67
N GLN A 119 9.97 8.05 8.20
CA GLN A 119 9.15 7.14 9.00
C GLN A 119 8.65 5.96 8.16
N ARG A 120 8.67 4.76 8.75
CA ARG A 120 8.09 3.56 8.16
C ARG A 120 6.70 3.32 8.73
N ILE A 121 5.72 3.15 7.87
CA ILE A 121 4.32 3.00 8.25
C ILE A 121 3.68 1.84 7.48
N TYR A 122 2.51 1.42 7.95
CA TYR A 122 1.56 0.67 7.14
C TYR A 122 0.15 1.20 7.38
N ILE A 123 -0.72 1.02 6.38
CA ILE A 123 -2.07 1.53 6.35
C ILE A 123 -3.03 0.34 6.42
N VAL A 124 -4.07 0.45 7.23
CA VAL A 124 -5.16 -0.51 7.31
C VAL A 124 -6.46 0.22 6.97
N SER A 125 -7.21 -0.27 5.99
CA SER A 125 -8.44 0.34 5.52
C SER A 125 -9.58 -0.67 5.51
N LYS A 126 -10.73 -0.29 6.06
CA LYS A 126 -11.99 -1.05 5.89
C LYS A 126 -12.66 -0.80 4.54
N ASP A 127 -12.15 0.17 3.79
CA ASP A 127 -12.63 0.56 2.48
C ASP A 127 -11.64 0.17 1.41
N ASP A 128 -12.14 0.04 0.19
CA ASP A 128 -11.31 -0.24 -0.96
C ASP A 128 -10.24 0.85 -1.17
N PRO A 129 -8.95 0.49 -1.25
CA PRO A 129 -7.85 1.44 -1.40
C PRO A 129 -7.97 2.32 -2.64
N THR A 130 -8.67 1.86 -3.69
CA THR A 130 -8.91 2.66 -4.90
C THR A 130 -9.71 3.94 -4.61
N TYR A 131 -10.47 3.99 -3.51
CA TYR A 131 -11.30 5.14 -3.12
C TYR A 131 -10.77 5.94 -1.92
N ILE A 132 -9.72 5.46 -1.25
CA ILE A 132 -9.09 6.23 -0.17
C ILE A 132 -8.07 7.20 -0.76
N ILE A 133 -8.11 8.45 -0.29
CA ILE A 133 -7.21 9.52 -0.73
C ILE A 133 -6.44 10.02 0.49
N LEU A 134 -5.11 10.02 0.41
CA LEU A 134 -4.25 10.65 1.41
C LEU A 134 -4.14 12.15 1.11
N ASN A 135 -4.73 12.96 1.97
CA ASN A 135 -4.65 14.41 1.94
C ASN A 135 -3.48 14.89 2.81
N ILE A 136 -2.59 15.67 2.20
CA ILE A 136 -1.37 16.25 2.76
C ILE A 136 -1.41 17.78 2.63
#